data_AF-A0A0C1ZW24-F1
#
_entry.id   AF-A0A0C1ZW24-F1
#
_cell.length_a   1.000
_cell.length_b   1.000
_cell.length_c   1.000
_cell.angle_alpha   90.00
_cell.angle_beta   90.00
_cell.angle_gamma   90.00
#
_symmetry.space_group_name_H-M   'P 1'
#
loop_
_entity.id
_entity.type
_entity.pdbx_description
1 polymer ?
#
loop_
_entity_poly.entity_id
_entity_poly.type
_entity_poly.pdbx_seq_one_letter_code
_entity_poly.pdbx_strand_id
1 'polypeptide(L)'
;MGPLRPVFPLAALAMLTLACRTVPATLPEPDTGAATRTSNTVFVESQPKPEGGRLFEPLSADAIQVFRCWFTDPYEYMFTYDGEPFEFNDRAFGTFMAGISGILYYGNLNNCVGDIIGEPPRSYSDLQPIERFAGVSATLPNSSLPFETVNPEIIHWARAKLLPAPNQYIDGIPVQLAYDRVFHRFFRVMAVSLFELHQQYAIAAEAQTYLRDTSNGDQGIDWLERRYTHSMPAFNGSWDGTTMTTPMAAGFWLRRQLDGSIGPCWHGLRDVLERYDPRWLAEQLNHYPNAQVALAQLPDTIGGSAP
;
A
#
# COMPACT_ATOMS: atom_id res chain seq x y z
N MET A 1 -1.70 -42.83 -33.69
CA MET A 1 -2.19 -42.86 -32.30
C MET A 1 -1.00 -42.91 -31.36
N GLY A 2 -0.76 -41.81 -30.67
CA GLY A 2 0.15 -41.67 -29.55
C GLY A 2 -0.21 -40.33 -28.91
N PRO A 3 -0.60 -40.28 -27.63
CA PRO A 3 -1.07 -39.02 -27.06
C PRO A 3 0.11 -38.07 -26.88
N LEU A 4 -0.08 -36.86 -27.43
CA LEU A 4 0.66 -35.66 -27.10
C LEU A 4 0.68 -35.51 -25.57
N ARG A 5 1.87 -35.47 -24.98
CA ARG A 5 2.03 -35.02 -23.60
C ARG A 5 1.76 -33.51 -23.59
N PRO A 6 0.84 -33.00 -22.75
CA PRO A 6 0.74 -31.56 -22.55
C PRO A 6 2.03 -31.08 -21.88
N VAL A 7 2.56 -30.00 -22.46
CA VAL A 7 3.58 -29.14 -21.86
C VAL A 7 3.06 -28.70 -20.50
N PHE A 8 3.77 -29.07 -19.44
CA PHE A 8 3.71 -28.36 -18.18
C PHE A 8 4.47 -27.03 -18.35
N PRO A 9 3.85 -25.89 -18.05
CA PRO A 9 4.57 -24.77 -17.47
C PRO A 9 4.05 -24.60 -16.04
N LEU A 10 4.46 -25.51 -15.15
CA LEU A 10 4.36 -25.28 -13.71
C LEU A 10 5.57 -24.41 -13.33
N ALA A 11 5.50 -23.13 -13.70
CA ALA A 11 6.39 -22.09 -13.20
C ALA A 11 5.97 -21.72 -11.78
N ALA A 12 6.24 -22.64 -10.85
CA ALA A 12 6.18 -22.42 -9.42
C ALA A 12 7.52 -21.84 -8.95
N LEU A 13 7.52 -20.54 -8.59
CA LEU A 13 8.03 -19.96 -7.32
C LEU A 13 8.08 -18.42 -7.42
N ALA A 14 6.93 -17.75 -7.33
CA ALA A 14 6.84 -16.29 -7.34
C ALA A 14 6.77 -15.72 -5.91
N MET A 15 7.96 -15.55 -5.34
CA MET A 15 8.42 -14.57 -4.35
C MET A 15 7.36 -13.75 -3.56
N LEU A 16 7.07 -14.25 -2.36
CA LEU A 16 6.69 -13.50 -1.15
C LEU A 16 7.93 -12.86 -0.47
N THR A 17 8.84 -12.24 -1.24
CA THR A 17 10.20 -11.90 -0.76
C THR A 17 10.57 -10.43 -0.87
N LEU A 18 9.85 -9.59 -0.14
CA LEU A 18 10.49 -8.64 0.79
C LEU A 18 9.91 -8.81 2.19
N ALA A 19 9.57 -10.06 2.52
CA ALA A 19 8.86 -10.41 3.75
C ALA A 19 9.39 -11.67 4.47
N CYS A 20 10.11 -12.57 3.78
CA CYS A 20 10.76 -13.75 4.35
C CYS A 20 11.95 -14.17 3.46
N ARG A 21 13.19 -13.78 3.80
CA ARG A 21 14.39 -14.53 3.42
C ARG A 21 15.44 -14.47 4.54
N THR A 22 15.89 -15.65 4.93
CA THR A 22 17.20 -15.91 5.53
C THR A 22 18.30 -15.74 4.46
N VAL A 23 19.34 -14.99 4.79
CA VAL A 23 20.66 -14.85 4.08
C VAL A 23 21.53 -16.11 4.42
N PRO A 24 22.52 -16.64 3.62
CA PRO A 24 23.43 -15.98 2.66
C PRO A 24 23.76 -16.68 1.31
N ALA A 25 24.30 -15.93 0.33
CA ALA A 25 25.62 -16.11 -0.30
C ALA A 25 25.80 -15.17 -1.52
N THR A 26 26.95 -14.51 -1.58
CA THR A 26 27.40 -13.42 -2.47
C THR A 26 27.51 -13.75 -3.96
N LEU A 27 27.26 -12.76 -4.84
CA LEU A 27 27.79 -12.66 -6.20
C LEU A 27 28.14 -11.18 -6.54
N PRO A 28 29.13 -10.93 -7.43
CA PRO A 28 29.86 -9.66 -7.48
C PRO A 28 29.12 -8.53 -8.20
N GLU A 29 29.43 -7.30 -7.77
CA GLU A 29 28.95 -6.04 -8.34
C GLU A 29 29.49 -5.78 -9.75
N PRO A 30 28.67 -5.18 -10.64
CA PRO A 30 29.16 -4.41 -11.77
C PRO A 30 29.14 -2.90 -11.49
N ASP A 31 30.18 -2.27 -12.01
CA ASP A 31 30.63 -0.90 -11.86
C ASP A 31 29.59 0.21 -12.12
N THR A 32 29.75 1.29 -11.37
CA THR A 32 28.92 2.49 -11.33
C THR A 32 29.22 3.46 -12.48
N GLY A 33 28.23 3.71 -13.34
CA GLY A 33 28.19 4.88 -14.22
C GLY A 33 27.29 5.97 -13.63
N ALA A 34 27.89 7.07 -13.17
CA ALA A 34 27.18 8.18 -12.54
C ALA A 34 26.33 8.99 -13.54
N ALA A 35 25.08 9.30 -13.17
CA ALA A 35 24.29 10.36 -13.78
C ALA A 35 23.79 11.31 -12.69
N THR A 36 24.40 12.49 -12.62
CA THR A 36 23.96 13.60 -11.78
C THR A 36 22.78 14.30 -12.46
N ARG A 37 21.63 14.36 -11.78
CA ARG A 37 20.62 15.38 -12.04
C ARG A 37 19.98 15.81 -10.73
N THR A 38 20.48 16.91 -10.19
CA THR A 38 19.84 17.66 -9.10
C THR A 38 18.76 18.56 -9.69
N SER A 39 17.51 18.25 -9.41
CA SER A 39 16.40 19.21 -9.44
C SER A 39 15.82 19.27 -8.05
N ASN A 40 16.17 20.30 -7.29
CA ASN A 40 15.51 20.62 -6.03
C ASN A 40 14.08 21.07 -6.34
N THR A 41 13.15 20.11 -6.36
CA THR A 41 11.72 20.42 -6.46
C THR A 41 11.22 20.63 -5.04
N VAL A 42 10.85 21.85 -4.71
CA VAL A 42 10.20 22.16 -3.42
C VAL A 42 8.78 21.60 -3.47
N PHE A 43 8.49 20.66 -2.57
CA PHE A 43 7.16 20.06 -2.42
C PHE A 43 6.22 21.05 -1.73
N VAL A 44 5.07 21.32 -2.36
CA VAL A 44 4.00 22.11 -1.74
C VAL A 44 3.07 21.14 -1.02
N GLU A 45 3.14 21.13 0.31
CA GLU A 45 2.15 20.47 1.15
C GLU A 45 0.76 21.08 0.89
N SER A 46 -0.30 20.26 0.99
CA SER A 46 -1.68 20.75 0.93
C SER A 46 -1.86 21.89 1.95
N GLN A 47 -2.05 23.11 1.47
CA GLN A 47 -2.19 24.27 2.35
C GLN A 47 -3.51 24.18 3.11
N PRO A 48 -3.53 24.39 4.43
CA PRO A 48 -4.77 24.54 5.17
C PRO A 48 -5.53 25.77 4.65
N LYS A 49 -6.83 25.64 4.41
CA LYS A 49 -7.72 26.76 4.13
C LYS A 49 -7.75 27.70 5.34
N PRO A 50 -7.97 29.00 5.11
CA PRO A 50 -8.26 29.96 6.18
C PRO A 50 -9.42 29.54 7.11
N GLU A 51 -10.34 28.70 6.60
CA GLU A 51 -11.53 28.21 7.31
C GLU A 51 -11.39 26.79 7.89
N GLY A 52 -10.18 26.23 7.96
CA GLY A 52 -9.92 24.95 8.64
C GLY A 52 -10.15 23.68 7.80
N GLY A 53 -10.42 23.79 6.49
CA GLY A 53 -10.43 22.63 5.58
C GLY A 53 -9.11 22.46 4.83
N ARG A 54 -8.73 21.26 4.39
CA ARG A 54 -7.58 21.10 3.47
C ARG A 54 -7.99 21.49 2.04
N LEU A 55 -7.13 22.21 1.32
CA LEU A 55 -7.27 22.38 -0.14
C LEU A 55 -6.72 21.13 -0.83
N PHE A 56 -7.55 20.49 -1.64
CA PHE A 56 -7.12 19.43 -2.54
C PHE A 56 -6.96 20.02 -3.92
N GLU A 57 -5.74 20.02 -4.43
CA GLU A 57 -5.47 20.44 -5.80
C GLU A 57 -6.08 19.43 -6.78
N PRO A 58 -6.59 19.88 -7.94
CA PRO A 58 -6.94 18.96 -9.02
C PRO A 58 -5.75 18.09 -9.40
N LEU A 59 -6.00 16.83 -9.74
CA LEU A 59 -4.95 15.95 -10.25
C LEU A 59 -4.29 16.52 -11.52
N SER A 60 -2.99 16.26 -11.67
CA SER A 60 -2.30 16.48 -12.95
C SER A 60 -2.87 15.57 -14.05
N ALA A 61 -2.63 15.94 -15.31
CA ALA A 61 -3.02 15.10 -16.44
C ALA A 61 -2.41 13.70 -16.35
N ASP A 62 -1.14 13.59 -15.95
CA ASP A 62 -0.46 12.31 -15.77
C ASP A 62 -1.10 11.47 -14.66
N ALA A 63 -1.44 12.09 -13.51
CA ALA A 63 -2.12 11.37 -12.43
C ALA A 63 -3.50 10.87 -12.88
N ILE A 64 -4.26 11.68 -13.62
CA ILE A 64 -5.53 11.24 -14.23
C ILE A 64 -5.29 10.03 -15.16
N GLN A 65 -4.23 10.07 -15.97
CA GLN A 65 -3.88 8.96 -16.87
C GLN A 65 -3.52 7.68 -16.09
N VAL A 66 -2.80 7.80 -14.98
CA VAL A 66 -2.51 6.68 -14.09
C VAL A 66 -3.82 6.05 -13.56
N PHE A 67 -4.77 6.87 -13.10
CA PHE A 67 -6.07 6.39 -12.63
C PHE A 67 -6.86 5.66 -13.72
N ARG A 68 -6.94 6.23 -14.93
CA ARG A 68 -7.62 5.60 -16.06
C ARG A 68 -7.04 4.23 -16.37
N CYS A 69 -5.71 4.17 -16.45
CA CYS A 69 -5.01 2.96 -16.85
C CYS A 69 -5.10 1.85 -15.78
N TRP A 70 -5.20 2.21 -14.50
CA TRP A 70 -5.41 1.23 -13.42
C TRP A 70 -6.66 0.37 -13.62
N PHE A 71 -7.75 0.99 -14.10
CA PHE A 71 -9.01 0.29 -14.40
C PHE A 71 -9.02 -0.40 -15.77
N THR A 72 -7.96 -0.28 -16.60
CA THR A 72 -7.94 -0.92 -17.92
C THR A 72 -7.76 -2.42 -17.79
N ASP A 73 -6.83 -2.89 -16.94
CA ASP A 73 -6.51 -4.31 -16.83
C ASP A 73 -6.03 -4.81 -15.45
N PRO A 74 -6.83 -4.63 -14.39
CA PRO A 74 -6.52 -5.27 -13.12
C PRO A 74 -6.92 -6.76 -13.17
N TYR A 75 -6.15 -7.63 -12.50
CA TYR A 75 -6.50 -9.04 -12.36
C TYR A 75 -7.85 -9.23 -11.64
N GLU A 76 -8.76 -10.01 -12.25
CA GLU A 76 -10.13 -10.20 -11.77
C GLU A 76 -10.21 -10.79 -10.36
N TYR A 77 -9.29 -11.70 -10.01
CA TYR A 77 -9.29 -12.38 -8.70
C TYR A 77 -9.08 -11.45 -7.50
N MET A 78 -8.73 -10.18 -7.74
CA MET A 78 -8.58 -9.18 -6.69
C MET A 78 -9.89 -8.59 -6.22
N PHE A 79 -10.99 -8.85 -6.92
CA PHE A 79 -12.29 -8.26 -6.65
C PHE A 79 -13.30 -9.33 -6.23
N THR A 80 -14.23 -8.95 -5.37
CA THR A 80 -15.44 -9.76 -5.14
C THR A 80 -16.39 -9.65 -6.34
N TYR A 81 -17.34 -10.57 -6.41
CA TYR A 81 -18.49 -10.47 -7.31
C TYR A 81 -19.76 -10.00 -6.57
N ASP A 82 -19.62 -9.63 -5.30
CA ASP A 82 -20.73 -9.23 -4.44
C ASP A 82 -20.96 -7.72 -4.47
N GLY A 83 -22.21 -7.31 -4.25
CA GLY A 83 -22.61 -5.91 -4.23
C GLY A 83 -22.91 -5.33 -5.61
N GLU A 84 -23.09 -4.02 -5.65
CA GLU A 84 -23.33 -3.30 -6.91
C GLU A 84 -21.97 -3.00 -7.57
N PRO A 85 -21.78 -3.41 -8.82
CA PRO A 85 -20.51 -3.24 -9.50
C PRO A 85 -20.21 -1.75 -9.77
N PHE A 86 -18.92 -1.44 -9.79
CA PHE A 86 -18.39 -0.21 -10.35
C PHE A 86 -18.13 -0.42 -11.84
N GLU A 87 -18.80 0.33 -12.71
CA GLU A 87 -18.60 0.24 -14.16
C GLU A 87 -17.61 1.31 -14.63
N PHE A 88 -16.55 0.90 -15.33
CA PHE A 88 -15.53 1.79 -15.91
C PHE A 88 -14.95 1.16 -17.18
N ASN A 89 -14.95 1.89 -18.30
CA ASN A 89 -14.45 1.42 -19.60
C ASN A 89 -14.98 0.03 -20.01
N ASP A 90 -16.31 -0.15 -20.02
CA ASP A 90 -17.01 -1.40 -20.38
C ASP A 90 -16.67 -2.62 -19.49
N ARG A 91 -16.03 -2.39 -18.33
CA ARG A 91 -15.73 -3.41 -17.33
C ARG A 91 -16.50 -3.14 -16.05
N ALA A 92 -16.83 -4.21 -15.33
CA ALA A 92 -17.45 -4.17 -14.02
C ALA A 92 -16.46 -4.66 -12.95
N PHE A 93 -16.31 -3.89 -11.88
CA PHE A 93 -15.43 -4.18 -10.74
C PHE A 93 -16.25 -4.30 -9.47
N GLY A 94 -16.05 -5.36 -8.69
CA GLY A 94 -16.59 -5.42 -7.34
C GLY A 94 -15.68 -4.75 -6.31
N THR A 95 -15.88 -5.10 -5.04
CA THR A 95 -15.01 -4.61 -3.96
C THR A 95 -13.62 -5.24 -4.05
N PHE A 96 -12.59 -4.40 -3.99
CA PHE A 96 -11.19 -4.80 -3.99
C PHE A 96 -10.82 -5.50 -2.67
N MET A 97 -10.41 -6.75 -2.80
CA MET A 97 -10.04 -7.64 -1.71
C MET A 97 -8.54 -7.70 -1.48
N ALA A 98 -7.73 -7.41 -2.50
CA ALA A 98 -6.29 -7.61 -2.44
C ALA A 98 -5.54 -6.63 -1.52
N GLY A 99 -4.26 -6.93 -1.29
CA GLY A 99 -3.36 -6.06 -0.52
C GLY A 99 -2.83 -4.86 -1.30
N ILE A 100 -1.87 -4.14 -0.71
CA ILE A 100 -1.19 -3.01 -1.37
C ILE A 100 -0.48 -3.45 -2.66
N SER A 101 0.05 -4.68 -2.70
CA SER A 101 0.56 -5.31 -3.92
C SER A 101 -0.48 -5.42 -5.02
N GLY A 102 -1.75 -5.60 -4.63
CA GLY A 102 -2.90 -5.54 -5.52
C GLY A 102 -3.04 -4.19 -6.21
N ILE A 103 -2.75 -3.10 -5.51
CA ILE A 103 -2.82 -1.75 -6.08
C ILE A 103 -1.59 -1.48 -6.95
N LEU A 104 -0.39 -1.77 -6.42
CA LEU A 104 0.88 -1.40 -7.05
C LEU A 104 1.22 -2.25 -8.28
N TYR A 105 0.96 -3.56 -8.22
CA TYR A 105 1.49 -4.49 -9.21
C TYR A 105 0.37 -5.19 -10.00
N TYR A 106 -0.61 -5.77 -9.30
CA TYR A 106 -1.69 -6.51 -9.96
C TYR A 106 -2.78 -5.58 -10.55
N GLY A 107 -2.86 -4.34 -10.08
CA GLY A 107 -3.78 -3.32 -10.57
C GLY A 107 -3.23 -2.53 -11.76
N ASN A 108 -2.16 -3.02 -12.39
CA ASN A 108 -1.52 -2.42 -13.55
C ASN A 108 -0.84 -1.05 -13.32
N LEU A 109 -0.90 -0.47 -12.10
CA LEU A 109 -0.34 0.85 -11.78
C LEU A 109 1.09 1.04 -12.29
N ASN A 110 1.95 0.05 -12.02
CA ASN A 110 3.37 0.12 -12.37
C ASN A 110 3.60 0.11 -13.90
N ASN A 111 2.83 -0.68 -14.65
CA ASN A 111 2.86 -0.67 -16.11
C ASN A 111 2.33 0.67 -16.65
N CYS A 112 1.23 1.17 -16.09
CA CYS A 112 0.64 2.45 -16.48
C CYS A 112 1.62 3.61 -16.32
N VAL A 113 2.33 3.65 -15.19
CA VAL A 113 3.38 4.64 -14.98
C VAL A 113 4.54 4.41 -15.95
N GLY A 114 4.93 3.16 -16.18
CA GLY A 114 5.94 2.81 -17.17
C GLY A 114 5.61 3.31 -18.57
N ASP A 115 4.37 3.17 -19.02
CA ASP A 115 3.91 3.67 -20.31
C ASP A 115 3.97 5.21 -20.39
N ILE A 116 3.63 5.91 -19.31
CA ILE A 116 3.70 7.38 -19.23
C ILE A 116 5.14 7.87 -19.34
N ILE A 117 6.09 7.21 -18.69
CA ILE A 117 7.50 7.63 -18.70
C ILE A 117 8.33 6.98 -19.82
N GLY A 118 7.74 6.07 -20.59
CA GLY A 118 8.41 5.32 -21.67
C GLY A 118 9.35 4.21 -21.19
N GLU A 119 9.16 3.70 -19.97
CA GLU A 119 10.01 2.69 -19.34
C GLU A 119 9.16 1.67 -18.57
N PRO A 120 8.73 0.57 -19.20
CA PRO A 120 7.94 -0.46 -18.53
C PRO A 120 8.76 -1.19 -17.44
N PRO A 121 8.11 -1.78 -16.42
CA PRO A 121 8.82 -2.50 -15.37
C PRO A 121 9.50 -3.76 -15.93
N ARG A 122 10.73 -4.03 -15.46
CA ARG A 122 11.53 -5.20 -15.88
C ARG A 122 11.03 -6.51 -15.31
N SER A 123 10.31 -6.43 -14.19
CA SER A 123 9.71 -7.56 -13.51
C SER A 123 8.46 -7.10 -12.79
N TYR A 124 7.65 -8.07 -12.39
CA TYR A 124 6.41 -7.82 -11.65
C TYR A 124 6.61 -6.96 -10.39
N SER A 125 7.73 -7.09 -9.68
CA SER A 125 8.03 -6.34 -8.46
C SER A 125 8.96 -5.12 -8.67
N ASP A 126 9.27 -4.77 -9.92
CA ASP A 126 10.20 -3.67 -10.23
C ASP A 126 9.53 -2.30 -10.03
N LEU A 127 9.81 -1.63 -8.91
CA LEU A 127 9.22 -0.32 -8.60
C LEU A 127 9.85 0.85 -9.38
N GLN A 128 10.89 0.63 -10.19
CA GLN A 128 11.62 1.73 -10.86
C GLN A 128 10.72 2.68 -11.65
N PRO A 129 9.68 2.25 -12.39
CA PRO A 129 8.83 3.20 -13.09
C PRO A 129 8.13 4.18 -12.14
N ILE A 130 7.55 3.66 -11.05
CA ILE A 130 6.92 4.49 -10.00
C ILE A 130 7.94 5.44 -9.37
N GLU A 131 9.13 4.94 -9.04
CA GLU A 131 10.18 5.76 -8.42
C GLU A 131 10.66 6.89 -9.34
N ARG A 132 10.84 6.61 -10.64
CA ARG A 132 11.25 7.61 -11.63
C ARG A 132 10.16 8.65 -11.88
N PHE A 133 8.91 8.20 -11.94
CA PHE A 133 7.75 9.10 -12.06
C PHE A 133 7.59 9.98 -10.82
N ALA A 134 7.84 9.42 -9.63
CA ALA A 134 7.79 10.16 -8.38
C ALA A 134 9.01 11.07 -8.16
N GLY A 135 10.14 10.75 -8.79
CA GLY A 135 11.43 11.39 -8.55
C GLY A 135 12.06 11.02 -7.19
N VAL A 136 11.53 10.00 -6.51
CA VAL A 136 11.98 9.52 -5.20
C VAL A 136 11.89 8.00 -5.13
N SER A 137 12.84 7.36 -4.45
CA SER A 137 12.80 5.90 -4.23
C SER A 137 11.60 5.51 -3.37
N ALA A 138 11.01 4.35 -3.63
CA ALA A 138 9.87 3.83 -2.88
C ALA A 138 10.33 3.13 -1.60
N THR A 139 11.52 2.52 -1.64
CA THR A 139 12.14 1.86 -0.50
C THR A 139 13.51 2.44 -0.16
N LEU A 140 13.95 2.21 1.07
CA LEU A 140 15.31 2.50 1.51
C LEU A 140 15.99 1.20 1.94
N PRO A 141 17.30 1.05 1.69
CA PRO A 141 18.05 -0.07 2.21
C PRO A 141 18.15 0.03 3.74
N ASN A 142 17.94 -1.09 4.44
CA ASN A 142 18.19 -1.19 5.88
C ASN A 142 18.88 -2.52 6.18
N SER A 143 20.14 -2.45 6.61
CA SER A 143 20.96 -3.64 6.91
C SER A 143 20.59 -4.32 8.24
N SER A 144 19.79 -3.67 9.10
CA SER A 144 19.37 -4.20 10.40
C SER A 144 18.05 -4.97 10.36
N LEU A 145 17.28 -4.86 9.27
CA LEU A 145 15.99 -5.52 9.10
C LEU A 145 16.05 -6.54 7.95
N PRO A 146 15.35 -7.69 8.05
CA PRO A 146 15.32 -8.70 6.99
C PRO A 146 14.38 -8.34 5.83
N PHE A 147 13.99 -7.07 5.72
CA PHE A 147 13.07 -6.53 4.72
C PHE A 147 13.43 -5.09 4.39
N GLU A 148 13.05 -4.66 3.18
CA GLU A 148 13.17 -3.26 2.75
C GLU A 148 12.25 -2.35 3.55
N THR A 149 12.72 -1.13 3.81
CA THR A 149 11.97 -0.12 4.55
C THR A 149 11.24 0.80 3.58
N VAL A 150 10.08 1.29 3.96
CA VAL A 150 9.37 2.28 3.14
C VAL A 150 10.09 3.61 3.24
N ASN A 151 10.32 4.26 2.11
CA ASN A 151 10.79 5.64 2.09
C ASN A 151 9.63 6.59 2.40
N PRO A 152 9.63 7.37 3.50
CA PRO A 152 8.55 8.33 3.78
C PRO A 152 8.24 9.27 2.61
N GLU A 153 9.25 9.68 1.85
CA GLU A 153 9.11 10.62 0.71
C GLU A 153 8.12 10.13 -0.34
N ILE A 154 8.06 8.81 -0.62
CA ILE A 154 7.11 8.27 -1.60
C ILE A 154 5.67 8.43 -1.14
N ILE A 155 5.44 8.34 0.18
CA ILE A 155 4.10 8.49 0.77
C ILE A 155 3.68 9.97 0.69
N HIS A 156 4.58 10.89 1.02
CA HIS A 156 4.32 12.32 0.88
C HIS A 156 4.05 12.72 -0.57
N TRP A 157 4.85 12.23 -1.52
CA TRP A 157 4.61 12.43 -2.95
C TRP A 157 3.24 11.90 -3.37
N ALA A 158 2.89 10.66 -2.99
CA ALA A 158 1.61 10.06 -3.35
C ALA A 158 0.42 10.85 -2.78
N ARG A 159 0.52 11.32 -1.53
CA ARG A 159 -0.52 12.16 -0.90
C ARG A 159 -0.74 13.46 -1.66
N ALA A 160 0.34 14.09 -2.13
CA ALA A 160 0.30 15.36 -2.83
C ALA A 160 -0.15 15.23 -4.30
N LYS A 161 0.17 14.11 -4.96
CA LYS A 161 0.04 13.99 -6.43
C LYS A 161 -0.99 12.97 -6.90
N LEU A 162 -1.31 11.97 -6.10
CA LEU A 162 -2.15 10.84 -6.51
C LEU A 162 -3.48 10.75 -5.75
N LEU A 163 -3.80 11.69 -4.87
CA LEU A 163 -5.10 11.69 -4.20
C LEU A 163 -6.03 12.73 -4.85
N PRO A 164 -7.03 12.31 -5.66
CA PRO A 164 -8.03 13.21 -6.23
C PRO A 164 -8.94 13.84 -5.17
N ALA A 165 -9.68 14.88 -5.54
CA ALA A 165 -10.78 15.38 -4.72
C ALA A 165 -12.01 14.46 -4.84
N PRO A 166 -12.85 14.30 -3.79
CA PRO A 166 -13.99 13.38 -3.82
C PRO A 166 -15.06 13.78 -4.84
N ASN A 167 -15.19 15.07 -5.11
CA ASN A 167 -16.09 15.63 -6.14
C ASN A 167 -15.46 15.67 -7.54
N GLN A 168 -14.23 15.21 -7.71
CA GLN A 168 -13.59 15.13 -9.02
C GLN A 168 -14.19 13.99 -9.84
N TYR A 169 -14.21 14.19 -11.16
CA TYR A 169 -14.62 13.18 -12.13
C TYR A 169 -13.42 12.75 -12.98
N ILE A 170 -13.34 11.46 -13.28
CA ILE A 170 -12.40 10.88 -14.24
C ILE A 170 -13.25 10.16 -15.27
N ASP A 171 -13.19 10.61 -16.53
CA ASP A 171 -14.00 10.10 -17.64
C ASP A 171 -15.50 10.02 -17.34
N GLY A 172 -16.02 11.08 -16.71
CA GLY A 172 -17.43 11.19 -16.34
C GLY A 172 -17.84 10.40 -15.11
N ILE A 173 -16.89 9.73 -14.44
CA ILE A 173 -17.17 8.91 -13.25
C ILE A 173 -16.68 9.62 -11.99
N PRO A 174 -17.53 9.79 -10.95
CA PRO A 174 -17.11 10.37 -9.68
C PRO A 174 -16.05 9.53 -9.00
N VAL A 175 -14.95 10.14 -8.56
CA VAL A 175 -13.89 9.46 -7.80
C VAL A 175 -14.43 8.87 -6.50
N GLN A 176 -15.34 9.57 -5.81
CA GLN A 176 -16.00 9.05 -4.60
C GLN A 176 -16.67 7.68 -4.86
N LEU A 177 -17.28 7.49 -6.04
CA LEU A 177 -17.95 6.23 -6.38
C LEU A 177 -16.93 5.09 -6.50
N ALA A 178 -15.76 5.34 -7.10
CA ALA A 178 -14.68 4.34 -7.15
C ALA A 178 -14.21 3.95 -5.75
N TYR A 179 -14.06 4.91 -4.83
CA TYR A 179 -13.77 4.60 -3.44
C TYR A 179 -14.87 3.74 -2.79
N ASP A 180 -16.12 4.20 -2.86
CA ASP A 180 -17.26 3.56 -2.20
C ASP A 180 -17.48 2.12 -2.68
N ARG A 181 -17.29 1.85 -3.97
CA ARG A 181 -17.56 0.52 -4.55
C ARG A 181 -16.35 -0.40 -4.53
N VAL A 182 -15.16 0.14 -4.80
CA VAL A 182 -13.95 -0.65 -5.03
C VAL A 182 -13.05 -0.64 -3.80
N PHE A 183 -12.61 0.52 -3.33
CA PHE A 183 -11.45 0.61 -2.43
C PHE A 183 -11.75 0.72 -0.94
N HIS A 184 -12.98 1.04 -0.53
CA HIS A 184 -13.30 1.34 0.87
C HIS A 184 -12.83 0.21 1.82
N ARG A 185 -13.03 -1.06 1.45
CA ARG A 185 -12.65 -2.22 2.28
C ARG A 185 -11.16 -2.21 2.60
N PHE A 186 -10.30 -2.02 1.60
CA PHE A 186 -8.85 -2.01 1.78
C PHE A 186 -8.43 -0.94 2.79
N PHE A 187 -8.89 0.30 2.62
CA PHE A 187 -8.53 1.38 3.54
C PHE A 187 -9.09 1.15 4.95
N ARG A 188 -10.32 0.63 5.06
CA ARG A 188 -10.93 0.32 6.37
C ARG A 188 -10.21 -0.80 7.12
N VAL A 189 -9.81 -1.89 6.46
CA VAL A 189 -9.05 -2.98 7.13
C VAL A 189 -7.65 -2.51 7.57
N MET A 190 -7.01 -1.67 6.76
CA MET A 190 -5.72 -1.06 7.14
C MET A 190 -5.87 -0.17 8.38
N ALA A 191 -6.94 0.64 8.46
CA ALA A 191 -7.16 1.50 9.62
C ALA A 191 -7.52 0.72 10.87
N VAL A 192 -8.51 -0.17 10.79
CA VAL A 192 -8.96 -0.95 11.96
C VAL A 192 -7.83 -1.83 12.50
N SER A 193 -6.99 -2.40 11.64
CA SER A 193 -5.83 -3.18 12.12
C SER A 193 -4.82 -2.36 12.91
N LEU A 194 -4.56 -1.11 12.52
CA LEU A 194 -3.73 -0.21 13.30
C LEU A 194 -4.41 0.20 14.61
N PHE A 195 -5.72 0.46 14.57
CA PHE A 195 -6.48 0.83 15.75
C PHE A 195 -6.46 -0.28 16.80
N GLU A 196 -6.67 -1.52 16.39
CA GLU A 196 -6.59 -2.68 17.30
C GLU A 196 -5.19 -2.87 17.89
N LEU A 197 -4.14 -2.69 17.08
CA LEU A 197 -2.75 -2.77 17.57
C LEU A 197 -2.44 -1.74 18.64
N HIS A 198 -3.03 -0.53 18.58
CA HIS A 198 -2.88 0.47 19.64
C HIS A 198 -3.88 0.31 20.78
N GLN A 199 -5.05 -0.28 20.52
CA GLN A 199 -6.11 -0.44 21.53
C GLN A 199 -5.82 -1.61 22.46
N GLN A 200 -5.41 -2.75 21.91
CA GLN A 200 -5.27 -4.01 22.64
C GLN A 200 -3.81 -4.37 22.93
N TYR A 201 -2.86 -3.79 22.21
CA TYR A 201 -1.45 -4.19 22.28
C TYR A 201 -0.51 -3.00 22.52
N ALA A 202 0.71 -3.33 22.96
CA ALA A 202 1.83 -2.41 22.88
C ALA A 202 2.54 -2.65 21.54
N ILE A 203 2.13 -1.94 20.47
CA ILE A 203 2.58 -2.20 19.09
C ILE A 203 4.11 -2.31 18.96
N ALA A 204 4.89 -1.50 19.68
CA ALA A 204 6.35 -1.57 19.67
C ALA A 204 6.87 -2.93 20.21
N ALA A 205 6.29 -3.44 21.29
CA ALA A 205 6.66 -4.74 21.85
C ALA A 205 6.22 -5.90 20.95
N GLU A 206 5.04 -5.79 20.34
CA GLU A 206 4.54 -6.76 19.36
C GLU A 206 5.42 -6.82 18.12
N ALA A 207 5.86 -5.66 17.62
CA ALA A 207 6.72 -5.57 16.45
C ALA A 207 8.10 -6.21 16.70
N GLN A 208 8.69 -5.98 17.88
CA GLN A 208 9.94 -6.63 18.30
C GLN A 208 9.78 -8.14 18.50
N THR A 209 8.64 -8.58 19.03
CA THR A 209 8.29 -10.01 19.18
C THR A 209 8.18 -10.68 17.82
N TYR A 210 7.45 -10.06 16.88
CA TYR A 210 7.36 -10.51 15.49
C TYR A 210 8.74 -10.64 14.84
N LEU A 211 9.58 -9.60 14.92
CA LEU A 211 10.92 -9.61 14.33
C LEU A 211 11.78 -10.74 14.91
N ARG A 212 11.82 -10.86 16.24
CA ARG A 212 12.58 -11.91 16.93
C ARG A 212 12.13 -13.30 16.50
N ASP A 213 10.83 -13.58 16.57
CA ASP A 213 10.30 -14.93 16.34
C ASP A 213 10.51 -15.35 14.88
N THR A 214 10.22 -14.46 13.92
CA THR A 214 10.46 -14.73 12.49
C THR A 214 11.95 -14.87 12.13
N SER A 215 12.83 -14.12 12.81
CA SER A 215 14.29 -14.28 12.64
C SER A 215 14.79 -15.61 13.20
N ASN A 216 14.08 -16.20 14.16
CA ASN A 216 14.36 -17.52 14.72
C ASN A 216 13.73 -18.67 13.92
N GLY A 217 13.12 -18.39 12.76
CA GLY A 217 12.62 -19.40 11.82
C GLY A 217 11.11 -19.55 11.75
N ASP A 218 10.34 -18.79 12.54
CA ASP A 218 8.88 -18.78 12.38
C ASP A 218 8.48 -18.21 11.01
N GLN A 219 7.54 -18.88 10.34
CA GLN A 219 6.92 -18.35 9.13
C GLN A 219 6.08 -17.11 9.50
N GLY A 220 6.42 -15.96 8.92
CA GLY A 220 5.83 -14.67 9.33
C GLY A 220 4.32 -14.62 9.19
N ILE A 221 3.76 -15.21 8.13
CA ILE A 221 2.31 -15.24 7.94
C ILE A 221 1.62 -16.14 8.97
N ASP A 222 2.15 -17.34 9.24
CA ASP A 222 1.61 -18.25 10.25
C ASP A 222 1.65 -17.62 11.65
N TRP A 223 2.72 -16.86 11.96
CA TRP A 223 2.82 -16.12 13.22
C TRP A 223 1.69 -15.09 13.34
N LEU A 224 1.43 -14.33 12.26
CA LEU A 224 0.37 -13.32 12.23
C LEU A 224 -1.01 -13.96 12.34
N GLU A 225 -1.26 -15.06 11.63
CA GLU A 225 -2.55 -15.76 11.65
C GLU A 225 -2.88 -16.28 13.06
N ARG A 226 -1.94 -16.94 13.73
CA ARG A 226 -2.13 -17.41 15.11
C ARG A 226 -2.52 -16.30 16.08
N ARG A 227 -2.11 -15.06 15.81
CA ARG A 227 -2.23 -13.93 16.73
C ARG A 227 -3.42 -13.01 16.44
N TYR A 228 -3.75 -12.81 15.17
CA TYR A 228 -4.68 -11.76 14.75
C TYR A 228 -5.90 -12.25 13.97
N THR A 229 -6.06 -13.54 13.68
CA THR A 229 -7.19 -14.04 12.85
C THR A 229 -8.57 -13.67 13.43
N HIS A 230 -8.68 -13.51 14.75
CA HIS A 230 -9.95 -13.22 15.42
C HIS A 230 -10.01 -11.82 16.05
N SER A 231 -9.00 -10.98 15.85
CA SER A 231 -9.00 -9.65 16.48
C SER A 231 -9.94 -8.66 15.79
N MET A 232 -10.33 -8.90 14.53
CA MET A 232 -11.18 -7.98 13.76
C MET A 232 -12.27 -8.72 12.97
N PRO A 233 -13.36 -9.16 13.63
CA PRO A 233 -14.37 -10.00 13.01
C PRO A 233 -15.04 -9.37 11.78
N ALA A 234 -15.10 -8.04 11.70
CA ALA A 234 -15.69 -7.30 10.58
C ALA A 234 -14.95 -7.48 9.24
N PHE A 235 -13.68 -7.90 9.26
CA PHE A 235 -12.86 -8.14 8.07
C PHE A 235 -12.38 -9.60 7.96
N ASN A 236 -13.07 -10.51 8.66
CA ASN A 236 -12.79 -11.93 8.57
C ASN A 236 -12.83 -12.40 7.11
N GLY A 237 -11.89 -13.26 6.78
CA GLY A 237 -11.75 -13.90 5.47
C GLY A 237 -10.65 -14.94 5.57
N SER A 238 -10.72 -15.98 4.76
CA SER A 238 -9.63 -16.93 4.62
C SER A 238 -8.62 -16.40 3.62
N TRP A 239 -7.34 -16.63 3.89
CA TRP A 239 -6.31 -16.39 2.89
C TRP A 239 -6.51 -17.35 1.70
N ASP A 240 -6.65 -16.78 0.50
CA ASP A 240 -6.84 -17.46 -0.79
C ASP A 240 -5.69 -17.21 -1.77
N GLY A 241 -4.57 -16.66 -1.28
CA GLY A 241 -3.46 -16.14 -2.06
C GLY A 241 -3.46 -14.62 -2.25
N THR A 242 -4.63 -13.96 -2.19
CA THR A 242 -4.79 -12.60 -2.75
C THR A 242 -5.46 -11.65 -1.77
N THR A 243 -6.48 -12.12 -1.05
CA THR A 243 -7.27 -11.35 -0.10
C THR A 243 -6.41 -10.80 1.03
N MET A 244 -6.43 -9.48 1.21
CA MET A 244 -5.87 -8.79 2.37
C MET A 244 -6.68 -9.18 3.60
N THR A 245 -6.08 -10.02 4.42
CA THR A 245 -6.64 -10.45 5.70
C THR A 245 -6.20 -9.51 6.83
N THR A 246 -6.92 -9.57 7.93
CA THR A 246 -6.57 -8.88 9.16
C THR A 246 -5.14 -9.18 9.64
N PRO A 247 -4.67 -10.44 9.72
CA PRO A 247 -3.28 -10.77 10.04
C PRO A 247 -2.25 -10.06 9.14
N MET A 248 -2.50 -10.01 7.83
CA MET A 248 -1.60 -9.35 6.88
C MET A 248 -1.54 -7.84 7.12
N ALA A 249 -2.69 -7.20 7.35
CA ALA A 249 -2.76 -5.78 7.65
C ALA A 249 -2.05 -5.44 8.98
N ALA A 250 -2.20 -6.27 10.02
CA ALA A 250 -1.43 -6.14 11.26
C ALA A 250 0.07 -6.28 11.00
N GLY A 251 0.48 -7.29 10.22
CA GLY A 251 1.89 -7.50 9.84
C GLY A 251 2.51 -6.33 9.09
N PHE A 252 1.73 -5.64 8.25
CA PHE A 252 2.16 -4.38 7.63
C PHE A 252 2.53 -3.36 8.70
N TRP A 253 1.66 -3.07 9.66
CA TRP A 253 1.90 -2.07 10.69
C TRP A 253 3.05 -2.43 11.64
N LEU A 254 3.21 -3.70 11.99
CA LEU A 254 4.36 -4.15 12.79
C LEU A 254 5.68 -3.83 12.06
N ARG A 255 5.76 -4.00 10.75
CA ARG A 255 6.97 -3.63 9.99
C ARG A 255 7.16 -2.12 9.88
N ARG A 256 6.08 -1.36 9.73
CA ARG A 256 6.15 0.12 9.74
C ARG A 256 6.60 0.66 11.11
N GLN A 257 6.25 -0.04 12.19
CA GLN A 257 6.74 0.25 13.53
C GLN A 257 8.24 -0.04 13.68
N LEU A 258 8.76 -1.10 13.02
CA LEU A 258 10.18 -1.46 13.05
C LEU A 258 11.05 -0.54 12.19
N ASP A 259 10.55 -0.13 11.02
CA ASP A 259 11.32 0.69 10.08
C ASP A 259 11.13 2.20 10.27
N GLY A 260 10.28 2.61 11.23
CA GLY A 260 10.02 4.01 11.57
C GLY A 260 9.03 4.73 10.64
N SER A 261 8.52 4.06 9.60
CA SER A 261 7.62 4.68 8.61
C SER A 261 6.12 4.63 9.00
N ILE A 262 5.79 4.19 10.23
CA ILE A 262 4.41 4.12 10.72
C ILE A 262 3.67 5.46 10.65
N GLY A 263 4.33 6.57 11.01
CA GLY A 263 3.75 7.91 10.96
C GLY A 263 3.34 8.31 9.54
N PRO A 264 4.28 8.43 8.59
CA PRO A 264 3.98 8.75 7.20
C PRO A 264 2.91 7.84 6.58
N CYS A 265 2.97 6.53 6.80
CA CYS A 265 1.96 5.59 6.31
C CYS A 265 0.58 5.83 6.94
N TRP A 266 0.50 6.09 8.25
CA TRP A 266 -0.75 6.45 8.91
C TRP A 266 -1.32 7.76 8.35
N HIS A 267 -0.50 8.79 8.18
CA HIS A 267 -0.96 10.07 7.62
C HIS A 267 -1.46 9.93 6.18
N GLY A 268 -0.79 9.12 5.35
CA GLY A 268 -1.28 8.79 4.01
C GLY A 268 -2.64 8.08 4.02
N LEU A 269 -2.81 7.09 4.90
CA LEU A 269 -4.08 6.40 5.08
C LEU A 269 -5.18 7.33 5.61
N ARG A 270 -4.86 8.16 6.61
CA ARG A 270 -5.78 9.12 7.20
C ARG A 270 -6.25 10.14 6.17
N ASP A 271 -5.37 10.63 5.31
CA ASP A 271 -5.72 11.59 4.25
C ASP A 271 -6.71 11.02 3.24
N VAL A 272 -6.68 9.70 2.98
CA VAL A 272 -7.71 9.02 2.17
C VAL A 272 -9.02 8.95 2.94
N LEU A 273 -8.99 8.49 4.19
CA LEU A 273 -10.19 8.26 5.00
C LEU A 273 -10.92 9.57 5.36
N GLU A 274 -10.20 10.63 5.73
CA GLU A 274 -10.78 11.96 5.96
C GLU A 274 -11.45 12.51 4.70
N ARG A 275 -10.95 12.12 3.52
CA ARG A 275 -11.42 12.65 2.24
C ARG A 275 -12.64 11.93 1.71
N TYR A 276 -12.64 10.61 1.79
CA TYR A 276 -13.68 9.79 1.16
C TYR A 276 -14.62 9.12 2.18
N ASP A 277 -14.22 9.01 3.45
CA ASP A 277 -15.00 8.31 4.48
C ASP A 277 -14.92 8.96 5.88
N PRO A 278 -15.09 10.30 5.99
CA PRO A 278 -14.81 11.03 7.22
C PRO A 278 -15.74 10.63 8.38
N ARG A 279 -17.00 10.28 8.08
CA ARG A 279 -17.97 9.86 9.10
C ARG A 279 -17.54 8.53 9.72
N TRP A 280 -17.22 7.54 8.89
CA TRP A 280 -16.76 6.24 9.39
C TRP A 280 -15.46 6.39 10.20
N LEU A 281 -14.49 7.18 9.70
CA LEU A 281 -13.25 7.41 10.43
C LEU A 281 -13.50 8.02 11.82
N ALA A 282 -14.38 9.02 11.91
CA ALA A 282 -14.74 9.64 13.19
C ALA A 282 -15.41 8.65 14.14
N GLU A 283 -16.31 7.79 13.64
CA GLU A 283 -16.93 6.73 14.43
C GLU A 283 -15.90 5.73 14.96
N GLN A 284 -14.94 5.31 14.13
CA GLN A 284 -13.89 4.39 14.55
C GLN A 284 -12.95 5.03 15.58
N LEU A 285 -12.51 6.28 15.38
CA LEU A 285 -11.64 6.95 16.36
C LEU A 285 -12.31 7.09 17.74
N ASN A 286 -13.63 7.32 17.76
CA ASN A 286 -14.41 7.32 19.01
C ASN A 286 -14.50 5.91 19.63
N HIS A 287 -14.54 4.86 18.81
CA HIS A 287 -14.55 3.47 19.26
C HIS A 287 -13.19 3.01 19.81
N TYR A 288 -12.08 3.56 19.31
CA TYR A 288 -10.70 3.23 19.70
C TYR A 288 -9.97 4.43 20.32
N PRO A 289 -10.34 4.88 21.53
CA PRO A 289 -9.80 6.11 22.11
C PRO A 289 -8.28 6.04 22.37
N ASN A 290 -7.74 4.87 22.70
CA ASN A 290 -6.29 4.71 22.89
C ASN A 290 -5.54 4.88 21.56
N ALA A 291 -6.10 4.32 20.48
CA ALA A 291 -5.55 4.50 19.14
C ALA A 291 -5.63 5.96 18.71
N GLN A 292 -6.76 6.63 18.95
CA GLN A 292 -6.91 8.06 18.64
C GLN A 292 -5.81 8.91 19.29
N VAL A 293 -5.55 8.70 20.58
CA VAL A 293 -4.50 9.43 21.31
C VAL A 293 -3.10 9.11 20.76
N ALA A 294 -2.78 7.83 20.58
CA ALA A 294 -1.46 7.42 20.10
C ALA A 294 -1.18 7.91 18.66
N LEU A 295 -2.17 7.76 17.77
CA LEU A 295 -2.04 8.13 16.37
C LEU A 295 -2.04 9.65 16.13
N ALA A 296 -2.59 10.44 17.04
CA ALA A 296 -2.48 11.89 17.00
C ALA A 296 -1.05 12.38 17.33
N GLN A 297 -0.22 11.53 17.97
CA GLN A 297 1.16 11.85 18.35
C GLN A 297 2.19 11.35 17.34
N LEU A 298 1.79 10.56 16.34
CA LEU A 298 2.71 10.10 15.31
C LEU A 298 3.21 11.30 14.48
N PRO A 299 4.52 11.39 14.21
CA PRO A 299 5.06 12.47 13.40
C PRO A 299 4.69 12.27 11.92
N ASP A 300 4.33 13.37 11.26
CA ASP A 300 4.18 13.45 9.79
C ASP A 300 5.47 13.97 9.14
N THR A 301 6.63 13.48 9.59
CA THR A 301 7.93 14.05 9.20
C THR A 301 8.48 13.45 7.91
N ILE A 302 8.76 14.35 6.96
CA ILE A 302 9.63 14.19 5.80
C ILE A 302 11.10 14.19 6.28
N GLY A 303 11.93 13.26 5.81
CA GLY A 303 13.39 13.33 6.01
C GLY A 303 13.94 13.14 7.44
N GLY A 304 13.17 12.62 8.40
CA GLY A 304 13.74 12.19 9.68
C GLY A 304 14.57 10.92 9.48
N SER A 305 15.88 10.99 9.66
CA SER A 305 16.73 9.79 9.76
C SER A 305 16.12 8.84 10.80
N ALA A 306 15.81 7.60 10.39
CA ALA A 306 15.33 6.58 11.31
C ALA A 306 16.30 6.48 12.51
N PRO A 307 15.78 6.37 13.75
CA PRO A 307 16.62 6.24 14.95
C PRO A 307 17.46 4.96 14.93
#